data_AF-A0A8T4CIW9-F1
#
_entry.id   AF-A0A8T4CIW9-F1
#
_cell.length_a   1.000
_cell.length_b   1.000
_cell.length_c   1.000
_cell.angle_alpha   90.00
_cell.angle_beta   90.00
_cell.angle_gamma   90.00
#
_symmetry.space_group_name_H-M   'P 1'
#
loop_
_entity.id
_entity.type
_entity.pdbx_description
1 polymer ?
#
loop_
_entity_poly.entity_id
_entity_poly.type
_entity_poly.pdbx_seq_one_letter_code
_entity_poly.pdbx_strand_id
1 'polypeptide(L)'
;MTERLKSEKAMDMEPNAFREDRQMKQVMKSLKHNGIYVPSYDYKDFSITVEGHSIKLTPKSEQMAIAWIRKRQSALSPPDKVFMRNFMREFLEQLRRENQSLQFLETFASEYLQKIEDYAGNDIGSSDSIIHQGIVFTEIADFVKQEKQNKESMSQAEKKQKAAERKAMREELKAKYGFADVDGQKLEIANWTAEPSCLFAGRGDHPQRGRWKEGPSEKDIILNWPLDENGKPLLPIPQGNWKGAVWEPDRMYVAKWEDKLTGKIKYVWFSDSAFLKQNREKEKFKKAEALDKQIGKIEDHIIKNLDAEDENRRKVATVCWLILTPNMRVGDEKDPDEADTVG
;
A
#
# COMPACT_ATOMS: atom_id res chain seq x y z
N MET A 1 -12.61 55.85 25.77
CA MET A 1 -13.93 55.70 25.11
C MET A 1 -13.90 54.39 24.36
N THR A 2 -14.14 53.30 25.09
CA THR A 2 -15.38 52.48 25.08
C THR A 2 -15.35 51.50 23.91
N GLU A 3 -14.87 50.27 24.06
CA GLU A 3 -15.37 49.18 24.94
C GLU A 3 -16.90 49.03 24.88
N ARG A 4 -17.36 48.00 24.14
CA ARG A 4 -18.60 47.21 24.33
C ARG A 4 -18.61 46.10 23.26
N LEU A 5 -18.22 44.87 23.60
CA LEU A 5 -19.06 43.80 24.17
C LEU A 5 -20.32 43.49 23.34
N LYS A 6 -20.29 42.31 22.71
CA LYS A 6 -21.32 41.25 22.61
C LYS A 6 -20.60 40.07 21.92
N SER A 7 -20.04 39.06 22.61
CA SER A 7 -20.69 38.06 23.47
C SER A 7 -21.91 37.42 22.81
N GLU A 8 -21.70 36.64 21.76
CA GLU A 8 -22.64 35.59 21.40
C GLU A 8 -22.15 34.27 21.99
N LYS A 9 -22.96 33.81 22.94
CA LYS A 9 -22.82 32.56 23.66
C LYS A 9 -22.74 31.42 22.64
N ALA A 10 -21.65 30.66 22.70
CA ALA A 10 -21.70 29.26 22.31
C ALA A 10 -22.82 28.62 23.13
N MET A 11 -23.94 28.30 22.48
CA MET A 11 -24.95 27.43 23.08
C MET A 11 -24.28 26.08 23.28
N ASP A 12 -24.04 25.77 24.54
CA ASP A 12 -23.79 24.42 25.03
C ASP A 12 -24.90 23.50 24.51
N MET A 13 -24.67 22.85 23.38
CA MET A 13 -25.38 21.64 23.04
C MET A 13 -24.82 20.55 23.94
N GLU A 14 -25.64 20.09 24.88
CA GLU A 14 -25.34 18.96 25.75
C GLU A 14 -24.73 17.80 24.95
N PRO A 15 -23.57 17.25 25.34
CA PRO A 15 -22.99 16.10 24.69
C PRO A 15 -23.66 14.84 25.26
N ASN A 16 -24.89 14.51 24.84
CA ASN A 16 -25.52 13.28 25.32
C ASN A 16 -26.45 12.60 24.32
N ALA A 17 -25.97 11.49 23.74
CA ALA A 17 -26.73 10.27 23.38
C ALA A 17 -25.95 9.28 22.50
N PHE A 18 -24.84 9.67 21.86
CA PHE A 18 -24.06 8.77 20.97
C PHE A 18 -22.76 8.23 21.56
N ARG A 19 -22.52 8.41 22.87
CA ARG A 19 -21.27 7.97 23.54
C ARG A 19 -21.32 6.62 24.26
N GLU A 20 -22.46 5.91 24.24
CA GLU A 20 -22.67 4.73 25.10
C GLU A 20 -22.79 3.37 24.39
N ASP A 21 -22.35 3.24 23.14
CA ASP A 21 -22.06 1.91 22.56
C ASP A 21 -20.60 1.80 22.12
N ARG A 22 -19.69 2.14 23.03
CA ARG A 22 -18.35 1.53 23.02
C ARG A 22 -18.49 0.12 23.59
N GLN A 23 -19.20 -0.75 22.85
CA GLN A 23 -19.09 -2.20 23.01
C GLN A 23 -17.61 -2.53 23.15
N MET A 24 -17.25 -3.18 24.26
CA MET A 24 -15.86 -3.34 24.70
C MET A 24 -15.00 -3.82 23.53
N LYS A 25 -14.24 -2.91 22.91
CA LYS A 25 -13.25 -3.28 21.90
C LYS A 25 -12.34 -4.28 22.57
N GLN A 26 -12.25 -5.48 22.03
CA GLN A 26 -11.34 -6.48 22.57
C GLN A 26 -9.93 -5.89 22.61
N VAL A 27 -9.36 -5.80 23.82
CA VAL A 27 -8.03 -5.25 24.10
C VAL A 27 -7.10 -6.42 24.43
N MET A 28 -5.99 -6.52 23.71
CA MET A 28 -4.94 -7.51 23.99
C MET A 28 -4.27 -7.17 25.32
N LYS A 29 -4.10 -8.15 26.19
CA LYS A 29 -3.37 -8.01 27.46
C LYS A 29 -1.89 -8.31 27.29
N SER A 30 -1.56 -9.25 26.41
CA SER A 30 -0.20 -9.57 26.01
C SER A 30 -0.08 -9.79 24.50
N LEU A 31 1.12 -9.54 23.98
CA LEU A 31 1.48 -9.81 22.59
C LEU A 31 2.97 -10.17 22.51
N LYS A 32 3.28 -11.30 21.88
CA LYS A 32 4.64 -11.72 21.59
C LYS A 32 4.74 -12.29 20.18
N HIS A 33 5.65 -11.76 19.38
CA HIS A 33 5.92 -12.22 18.01
C HIS A 33 7.39 -11.98 17.63
N ASN A 34 7.82 -12.49 16.48
CA ASN A 34 9.22 -12.39 16.03
C ASN A 34 9.46 -11.23 15.04
N GLY A 35 8.66 -10.17 15.11
CA GLY A 35 8.63 -9.13 14.06
C GLY A 35 7.95 -9.63 12.78
N ILE A 36 8.37 -9.12 11.63
CA ILE A 36 7.92 -9.55 10.29
C ILE A 36 9.13 -9.86 9.41
N TYR A 37 8.95 -10.62 8.35
CA TYR A 37 10.02 -10.91 7.39
C TYR A 37 10.17 -9.76 6.39
N VAL A 38 11.36 -9.15 6.32
CA VAL A 38 11.72 -8.20 5.28
C VAL A 38 12.61 -8.92 4.25
N PRO A 39 12.13 -9.17 3.01
CA PRO A 39 12.93 -9.84 2.01
C PRO A 39 14.18 -9.05 1.65
N SER A 40 15.33 -9.71 1.63
CA SER A 40 16.57 -9.14 1.11
C SER A 40 16.56 -9.15 -0.42
N TYR A 41 17.08 -8.10 -1.04
CA TYR A 41 17.31 -8.07 -2.47
C TYR A 41 18.63 -8.77 -2.83
N ASP A 42 18.58 -9.61 -3.87
CA ASP A 42 19.73 -10.35 -4.40
C ASP A 42 20.38 -9.53 -5.52
N TYR A 43 21.31 -8.66 -5.14
CA TYR A 43 21.99 -7.70 -6.02
C TYR A 43 22.89 -8.41 -7.04
N LYS A 44 22.71 -8.08 -8.31
CA LYS A 44 23.35 -8.72 -9.46
C LYS A 44 24.52 -7.94 -10.06
N ASP A 45 24.71 -6.71 -9.59
CA ASP A 45 25.82 -5.86 -9.99
C ASP A 45 25.73 -5.47 -11.48
N PHE A 46 24.53 -5.17 -11.97
CA PHE A 46 24.28 -4.78 -13.36
C PHE A 46 24.68 -3.32 -13.66
N SER A 47 24.92 -3.07 -14.93
CA SER A 47 25.18 -1.73 -15.47
C SER A 47 24.22 -1.39 -16.61
N ILE A 48 24.02 -0.10 -16.84
CA ILE A 48 23.30 0.43 -18.00
C ILE A 48 24.17 1.41 -18.75
N THR A 49 23.80 1.72 -19.99
CA THR A 49 24.44 2.79 -20.74
C THR A 49 23.46 3.94 -20.95
N VAL A 50 23.85 5.16 -20.61
CA VAL A 50 23.09 6.38 -20.88
C VAL A 50 23.93 7.30 -21.77
N GLU A 51 23.44 7.66 -22.95
CA GLU A 51 24.20 8.48 -23.93
C GLU A 51 25.64 7.98 -24.15
N GLY A 52 25.82 6.66 -24.28
CA GLY A 52 27.13 6.03 -24.44
C GLY A 52 27.98 5.87 -23.18
N HIS A 53 27.58 6.44 -22.05
CA HIS A 53 28.29 6.34 -20.77
C HIS A 53 27.77 5.16 -19.95
N SER A 54 28.67 4.26 -19.55
CA SER A 54 28.34 3.13 -18.67
C SER A 54 28.15 3.62 -17.23
N ILE A 55 27.04 3.26 -16.61
CA ILE A 55 26.66 3.61 -15.25
C ILE A 55 26.37 2.32 -14.48
N LYS A 56 27.09 2.14 -13.36
CA LYS A 56 26.86 1.05 -12.43
C LYS A 56 25.60 1.31 -11.60
N LEU A 57 24.70 0.34 -11.55
CA LEU A 57 23.47 0.48 -10.74
C LEU A 57 23.74 0.09 -9.28
N THR A 58 23.11 0.78 -8.35
CA THR A 58 23.06 0.35 -6.94
C THR A 58 21.98 -0.72 -6.76
N PRO A 59 21.87 -1.38 -5.60
CA PRO A 59 20.76 -2.29 -5.31
C PRO A 59 19.37 -1.67 -5.52
N LYS A 60 19.21 -0.35 -5.34
CA LYS A 60 17.91 0.33 -5.53
C LYS A 60 17.63 0.55 -7.01
N SER A 61 18.55 1.18 -7.74
CA SER A 61 18.36 1.46 -9.17
C SER A 61 18.35 0.17 -10.02
N GLU A 62 19.04 -0.89 -9.60
CA GLU A 62 18.95 -2.21 -10.23
C GLU A 62 17.55 -2.82 -10.12
N GLN A 63 16.94 -2.77 -8.93
CA GLN A 63 15.56 -3.22 -8.75
C GLN A 63 14.58 -2.43 -9.61
N MET A 64 14.76 -1.11 -9.72
CA MET A 64 13.96 -0.24 -10.59
C MET A 64 14.08 -0.66 -12.05
N ALA A 65 15.30 -0.86 -12.54
CA ALA A 65 15.59 -1.27 -13.91
C ALA A 65 14.99 -2.66 -14.23
N ILE A 66 15.17 -3.66 -13.36
CA ILE A 66 14.59 -4.99 -13.55
C ILE A 66 13.05 -4.92 -13.59
N ALA A 67 12.45 -4.18 -12.66
CA ALA A 67 10.99 -4.01 -12.63
C ALA A 67 10.47 -3.35 -13.92
N TRP A 68 11.19 -2.35 -14.42
CA TRP A 68 10.88 -1.66 -15.67
C TRP A 68 10.95 -2.56 -16.89
N ILE A 69 12.02 -3.34 -17.03
CA ILE A 69 12.16 -4.28 -18.15
C ILE A 69 11.05 -5.33 -18.13
N ARG A 70 10.73 -5.88 -16.96
CA ARG A 70 9.59 -6.81 -16.81
C ARG A 70 8.27 -6.14 -17.20
N LYS A 71 8.06 -4.87 -16.82
CA LYS A 71 6.86 -4.11 -17.17
C LYS A 71 6.76 -3.85 -18.68
N ARG A 72 7.84 -3.45 -19.33
CA ARG A 72 7.91 -3.23 -20.80
C ARG A 72 7.61 -4.50 -21.59
N GLN A 73 8.10 -5.65 -21.11
CA GLN A 73 7.90 -6.95 -21.77
C GLN A 73 6.52 -7.58 -21.46
N SER A 74 5.69 -6.95 -20.63
CA SER A 74 4.37 -7.47 -20.26
C SER A 74 3.37 -7.31 -21.39
N ALA A 75 2.96 -8.42 -22.01
CA ALA A 75 1.90 -8.42 -23.03
C ALA A 75 0.52 -8.04 -22.47
N LEU A 76 0.27 -8.29 -21.18
CA LEU A 76 -1.04 -8.03 -20.54
C LEU A 76 -1.23 -6.57 -20.13
N SER A 77 -0.14 -5.89 -19.82
CA SER A 77 -0.19 -4.52 -19.29
C SER A 77 1.11 -3.81 -19.64
N PRO A 78 1.31 -3.44 -20.91
CA PRO A 78 2.43 -2.59 -21.30
C PRO A 78 2.31 -1.21 -20.62
N PRO A 79 3.42 -0.48 -20.41
CA PRO A 79 3.38 0.85 -19.84
C PRO A 79 2.78 1.85 -20.84
N ASP A 80 1.87 2.70 -20.37
CA ASP A 80 1.39 3.86 -21.11
C ASP A 80 2.27 5.09 -20.85
N LYS A 81 1.90 6.24 -21.44
CA LYS A 81 2.63 7.51 -21.31
C LYS A 81 2.78 7.96 -19.86
N VAL A 82 1.70 7.91 -19.07
CA VAL A 82 1.72 8.31 -17.64
C VAL A 82 2.68 7.43 -16.87
N PHE A 83 2.59 6.12 -17.08
CA PHE A 83 3.43 5.13 -16.43
C PHE A 83 4.91 5.33 -16.77
N MET A 84 5.22 5.47 -18.06
CA MET A 84 6.59 5.67 -18.55
C MET A 84 7.20 6.96 -18.00
N ARG A 85 6.47 8.07 -18.12
CA ARG A 85 6.92 9.37 -17.62
C ARG A 85 7.22 9.32 -16.12
N ASN A 86 6.31 8.76 -15.33
CA ASN A 86 6.48 8.67 -13.89
C ASN A 86 7.67 7.80 -13.50
N PHE A 87 7.83 6.65 -14.14
CA PHE A 87 8.97 5.78 -13.90
C PHE A 87 10.28 6.47 -14.27
N MET A 88 10.38 7.02 -15.48
CA MET A 88 11.62 7.60 -16.00
C MET A 88 12.05 8.82 -15.19
N ARG A 89 11.10 9.64 -14.74
CA ARG A 89 11.40 10.76 -13.84
C ARG A 89 12.10 10.30 -12.57
N GLU A 90 11.54 9.31 -11.88
CA GLU A 90 12.11 8.84 -10.62
C GLU A 90 13.37 7.99 -10.81
N PHE A 91 13.46 7.21 -11.89
CA PHE A 91 14.64 6.43 -12.22
C PHE A 91 15.84 7.32 -12.54
N LEU A 92 15.67 8.33 -13.40
CA LEU A 92 16.74 9.26 -13.75
C LEU A 92 17.13 10.15 -12.56
N GLU A 93 16.16 10.54 -11.72
CA GLU A 93 16.47 11.23 -10.47
C GLU A 93 17.30 10.35 -9.52
N GLN A 94 16.96 9.05 -9.40
CA GLN A 94 17.73 8.11 -8.60
C GLN A 94 19.16 7.95 -9.14
N LEU A 95 19.34 7.79 -10.46
CA LEU A 95 20.66 7.72 -11.08
C LEU A 95 21.49 8.98 -10.81
N ARG A 96 20.89 10.18 -10.92
CA ARG A 96 21.57 11.45 -10.62
C ARG A 96 22.02 11.53 -9.16
N ARG A 97 21.16 11.12 -8.22
CA ARG A 97 21.49 11.10 -6.78
C ARG A 97 22.65 10.15 -6.47
N GLU A 98 22.70 9.02 -7.16
CA GLU A 98 23.76 8.00 -7.00
C GLU A 98 25.06 8.38 -7.72
N ASN A 99 24.99 9.23 -8.75
CA ASN A 99 26.11 9.59 -9.61
C ASN A 99 26.27 11.11 -9.74
N GLN A 100 26.46 11.79 -8.61
CA GLN A 100 26.49 13.27 -8.55
C GLN A 100 27.60 13.91 -9.41
N SER A 101 28.64 13.17 -9.77
CA SER A 101 29.71 13.63 -10.67
C SER A 101 29.30 13.66 -12.15
N LEU A 102 28.25 12.94 -12.54
CA LEU A 102 27.80 12.83 -13.92
C LEU A 102 26.80 13.95 -14.25
N GLN A 103 27.30 15.17 -14.43
CA GLN A 103 26.47 16.36 -14.67
C GLN A 103 25.55 16.25 -15.91
N PHE A 104 25.96 15.47 -16.92
CA PHE A 104 25.17 15.28 -18.13
C PHE A 104 23.78 14.65 -17.86
N LEU A 105 23.63 13.91 -16.75
CA LEU A 105 22.37 13.26 -16.39
C LEU A 105 21.23 14.24 -16.17
N GLU A 106 21.52 15.47 -15.73
CA GLU A 106 20.49 16.49 -15.50
C GLU A 106 19.91 17.01 -16.81
N THR A 107 20.78 17.38 -17.76
CA THR A 107 20.37 17.80 -19.10
C THR A 107 19.65 16.66 -19.82
N PHE A 108 20.24 15.46 -19.81
CA PHE A 108 19.64 14.27 -20.41
C PHE A 108 18.26 13.97 -19.84
N ALA A 109 18.09 14.00 -18.51
CA ALA A 109 16.80 13.71 -17.89
C ALA A 109 15.72 14.70 -18.30
N SER A 110 16.06 15.98 -18.38
CA SER A 110 15.13 17.03 -18.79
C SER A 110 14.69 16.84 -20.25
N GLU A 111 15.64 16.60 -21.16
CA GLU A 111 15.38 16.34 -22.58
C GLU A 111 14.57 15.06 -22.79
N TYR A 112 14.92 13.99 -22.07
CA TYR A 112 14.25 12.69 -22.17
C TYR A 112 12.78 12.76 -21.69
N LEU A 113 12.52 13.47 -20.59
CA LEU A 113 11.15 13.68 -20.11
C LEU A 113 10.34 14.57 -21.05
N GLN A 114 10.93 15.62 -21.61
CA GLN A 114 10.27 16.47 -22.60
C GLN A 114 9.91 15.67 -23.86
N LYS A 115 10.82 14.81 -24.34
CA LYS A 115 10.57 13.88 -25.44
C LYS A 115 9.39 12.94 -25.17
N ILE A 116 9.19 12.51 -23.93
CA ILE A 116 8.00 11.71 -23.54
C ILE A 116 6.73 12.55 -23.63
N GLU A 117 6.75 13.79 -23.14
CA GLU A 117 5.58 14.68 -23.15
C GLU A 117 5.19 15.10 -24.57
N ASP A 118 6.16 15.33 -25.44
CA ASP A 118 5.91 15.69 -26.85
C ASP A 118 5.55 14.49 -27.72
N TYR A 119 5.67 13.27 -27.20
CA TYR A 119 5.36 12.05 -27.94
C TYR A 119 3.85 11.94 -28.18
N ALA A 120 3.46 12.02 -29.45
CA ALA A 120 2.10 11.82 -29.95
C ALA A 120 1.86 10.42 -30.53
N GLY A 121 2.88 9.55 -30.57
CA GLY A 121 2.76 8.19 -31.08
C GLY A 121 2.02 7.26 -30.13
N ASN A 122 1.31 6.28 -30.69
CA ASN A 122 0.54 5.29 -29.91
C ASN A 122 1.36 4.05 -29.51
N ASP A 123 2.62 3.98 -29.89
CA ASP A 123 3.54 2.85 -29.70
C ASP A 123 4.49 3.03 -28.50
N ILE A 124 4.26 4.00 -27.61
CA ILE A 124 5.13 4.29 -26.45
C ILE A 124 5.41 3.04 -25.57
N GLY A 125 4.44 2.13 -25.50
CA GLY A 125 4.56 0.86 -24.78
C GLY A 125 5.34 -0.24 -25.53
N SER A 126 5.64 -0.04 -26.82
CA SER A 126 6.40 -0.97 -27.65
C SER A 126 7.89 -0.97 -27.25
N SER A 127 8.53 -2.14 -27.31
CA SER A 127 9.97 -2.25 -27.09
C SER A 127 10.78 -1.45 -28.10
N ASP A 128 10.26 -1.31 -29.31
CA ASP A 128 10.98 -0.78 -30.48
C ASP A 128 10.73 0.73 -30.68
N SER A 129 9.95 1.35 -29.80
CA SER A 129 9.64 2.77 -29.91
C SER A 129 10.91 3.62 -29.76
N ILE A 130 11.03 4.62 -30.64
CA ILE A 130 12.16 5.56 -30.69
C ILE A 130 12.37 6.33 -29.38
N ILE A 131 11.34 6.38 -28.54
CA ILE A 131 11.39 7.02 -27.24
C ILE A 131 12.30 6.29 -26.25
N HIS A 132 12.59 5.02 -26.47
CA HIS A 132 13.50 4.23 -25.64
C HIS A 132 14.97 4.40 -26.02
N GLN A 133 15.28 5.20 -27.05
CA GLN A 133 16.68 5.55 -27.39
C GLN A 133 17.29 6.47 -26.32
N GLY A 134 18.59 6.33 -26.08
CA GLY A 134 19.35 7.10 -25.08
C GLY A 134 19.63 6.35 -23.78
N ILE A 135 18.86 5.30 -23.46
CA ILE A 135 19.10 4.40 -22.31
C ILE A 135 19.10 2.95 -22.76
N VAL A 136 20.21 2.25 -22.51
CA VAL A 136 20.42 0.86 -22.92
C VAL A 136 20.46 -0.04 -21.69
N PHE A 137 19.55 -1.03 -21.65
CA PHE A 137 19.37 -1.97 -20.54
C PHE A 137 19.78 -3.41 -20.91
N THR A 138 20.74 -3.60 -21.82
CA THR A 138 21.04 -4.92 -22.43
C THR A 138 21.29 -6.01 -21.39
N GLU A 139 22.15 -5.78 -20.40
CA GLU A 139 22.45 -6.78 -19.36
C GLU A 139 21.20 -7.23 -18.60
N ILE A 140 20.35 -6.26 -18.23
CA ILE A 140 19.10 -6.52 -17.51
C ILE A 140 18.08 -7.21 -18.41
N ALA A 141 17.97 -6.80 -19.67
CA ALA A 141 17.08 -7.40 -20.65
C ALA A 141 17.43 -8.87 -20.92
N ASP A 142 18.72 -9.17 -21.08
CA ASP A 142 19.21 -10.52 -21.27
C ASP A 142 19.01 -11.37 -20.01
N PHE A 143 19.25 -10.81 -18.83
CA PHE A 143 18.96 -11.48 -17.56
C PHE A 143 17.48 -11.87 -17.44
N VAL A 144 16.55 -10.93 -17.66
CA VAL A 144 15.10 -11.19 -17.58
C VAL A 144 14.67 -12.21 -18.65
N LYS A 145 15.24 -12.12 -19.86
CA LYS A 145 14.99 -13.08 -20.94
C LYS A 145 15.48 -14.49 -20.56
N GLN A 146 16.69 -14.61 -20.03
CA GLN A 146 17.25 -15.89 -19.59
C GLN A 146 16.46 -16.48 -18.42
N GLU A 147 16.04 -15.66 -17.44
CA GLU A 147 15.15 -16.10 -16.37
C GLU A 147 13.85 -16.71 -16.90
N LYS A 148 13.24 -16.05 -17.90
CA LYS A 148 12.01 -16.53 -18.54
C LYS A 148 12.25 -17.83 -19.31
N GLN A 149 13.27 -17.88 -20.15
CA GLN A 149 13.63 -19.07 -20.92
C GLN A 149 13.95 -20.26 -20.00
N ASN A 150 14.69 -20.05 -18.91
CA ASN A 150 14.98 -21.06 -17.90
C ASN A 150 13.70 -21.60 -17.26
N LYS A 151 12.72 -20.74 -16.93
CA LYS A 151 11.44 -21.18 -16.35
C LYS A 151 10.62 -21.99 -17.34
N GLU A 152 10.65 -21.63 -18.61
CA GLU A 152 9.92 -22.32 -19.69
C GLU A 152 10.56 -23.68 -20.01
N SER A 153 11.89 -23.74 -20.14
CA SER A 153 12.66 -24.93 -20.50
C SER A 153 12.81 -25.96 -19.38
N MET A 154 12.57 -25.59 -18.12
CA MET A 154 12.64 -26.50 -16.98
C MET A 154 11.70 -27.71 -17.15
N SER A 155 12.22 -28.91 -16.87
CA SER A 155 11.45 -30.15 -16.83
C SER A 155 10.39 -30.13 -15.72
N GLN A 156 9.39 -31.01 -15.83
CA GLN A 156 8.37 -31.16 -14.79
C GLN A 156 8.98 -31.59 -13.44
N ALA A 157 10.01 -32.44 -13.47
CA ALA A 157 10.73 -32.88 -12.27
C ALA A 157 11.44 -31.71 -11.57
N GLU A 158 12.19 -30.89 -12.31
CA GLU A 158 12.87 -29.70 -11.76
C GLU A 158 11.87 -28.65 -11.27
N LYS A 159 10.76 -28.44 -11.99
CA LYS A 159 9.67 -27.54 -11.55
C LYS A 159 9.11 -27.97 -10.21
N LYS A 160 8.88 -29.28 -10.03
CA LYS A 160 8.42 -29.87 -8.76
C LYS A 160 9.46 -29.71 -7.65
N GLN A 161 10.75 -29.93 -7.95
CA GLN A 161 11.83 -29.74 -6.98
C GLN A 161 11.94 -28.29 -6.50
N LYS A 162 12.05 -27.31 -7.40
CA LYS A 162 12.11 -25.88 -7.01
C LYS A 162 10.85 -25.39 -6.31
N ALA A 163 9.69 -25.98 -6.60
CA ALA A 163 8.46 -25.69 -5.85
C ALA A 163 8.54 -26.24 -4.41
N ALA A 164 9.07 -27.44 -4.22
CA ALA A 164 9.28 -28.03 -2.89
C ALA A 164 10.31 -27.23 -2.06
N GLU A 165 11.43 -26.82 -2.65
CA GLU A 165 12.44 -25.98 -2.00
C GLU A 165 11.85 -24.64 -1.54
N ARG A 166 11.10 -23.95 -2.42
CA ARG A 166 10.41 -22.70 -2.07
C ARG A 166 9.36 -22.89 -0.98
N LYS A 167 8.65 -24.02 -1.00
CA LYS A 167 7.65 -24.36 0.02
C LYS A 167 8.33 -24.57 1.38
N ALA A 168 9.40 -25.36 1.43
CA ALA A 168 10.16 -25.62 2.66
C ALA A 168 10.72 -24.32 3.26
N MET A 169 11.36 -23.47 2.44
CA MET A 169 11.83 -22.15 2.88
C MET A 169 10.69 -21.26 3.40
N ARG A 170 9.54 -21.25 2.72
CA ARG A 170 8.36 -20.50 3.17
C ARG A 170 7.81 -21.05 4.48
N GLU A 171 7.80 -22.37 4.69
CA GLU A 171 7.32 -23.00 5.92
C GLU A 171 8.23 -22.68 7.11
N GLU A 172 9.54 -22.68 6.91
CA GLU A 172 10.52 -22.24 7.92
C GLU A 172 10.32 -20.77 8.30
N LEU A 173 10.21 -19.89 7.30
CA LEU A 173 9.93 -18.47 7.54
C LEU A 173 8.56 -18.26 8.19
N LYS A 174 7.53 -19.02 7.80
CA LYS A 174 6.21 -18.97 8.41
C LYS A 174 6.24 -19.45 9.86
N ALA A 175 7.00 -20.49 10.18
CA ALA A 175 7.18 -20.94 11.56
C ALA A 175 7.79 -19.83 12.43
N LYS A 176 8.70 -19.03 11.87
CA LYS A 176 9.34 -17.91 12.55
C LYS A 176 8.43 -16.66 12.64
N TYR A 177 7.91 -16.16 11.53
CA TYR A 177 7.24 -14.86 11.46
C TYR A 177 5.71 -14.93 11.30
N GLY A 178 5.17 -16.10 10.98
CA GLY A 178 3.76 -16.29 10.64
C GLY A 178 2.82 -16.47 11.83
N PHE A 179 3.33 -16.38 13.07
CA PHE A 179 2.53 -16.56 14.28
C PHE A 179 2.92 -15.59 15.39
N ALA A 180 1.95 -15.26 16.24
CA ALA A 180 2.14 -14.55 17.50
C ALA A 180 1.46 -15.30 18.65
N ASP A 181 1.93 -15.08 19.86
CA ASP A 181 1.20 -15.40 21.08
C ASP A 181 0.44 -14.14 21.55
N VAL A 182 -0.87 -14.26 21.72
CA VAL A 182 -1.76 -13.20 22.17
C VAL A 182 -2.62 -13.74 23.30
N ASP A 183 -2.48 -13.17 24.48
CA ASP A 183 -3.20 -13.60 25.69
C ASP A 183 -3.06 -15.12 25.97
N GLY A 184 -1.89 -15.69 25.66
CA GLY A 184 -1.59 -17.12 25.82
C GLY A 184 -2.12 -18.02 24.69
N GLN A 185 -2.66 -17.44 23.62
CA GLN A 185 -3.13 -18.18 22.45
C GLN A 185 -2.26 -17.91 21.24
N LYS A 186 -1.90 -18.98 20.51
CA LYS A 186 -1.14 -18.87 19.27
C LYS A 186 -2.06 -18.46 18.12
N LEU A 187 -1.86 -17.26 17.57
CA LEU A 187 -2.60 -16.71 16.44
C LEU A 187 -1.73 -16.63 15.19
N GLU A 188 -2.34 -16.90 14.03
CA GLU A 188 -1.69 -16.76 12.73
C GLU A 188 -1.66 -15.28 12.30
N ILE A 189 -0.55 -14.87 11.69
CA ILE A 189 -0.36 -13.55 11.07
C ILE A 189 -0.62 -13.70 9.56
N ALA A 190 -1.44 -12.83 8.98
CA ALA A 190 -1.85 -12.95 7.58
C ALA A 190 -0.68 -12.72 6.60
N ASN A 191 -0.18 -11.48 6.56
CA ASN A 191 0.85 -11.03 5.63
C ASN A 191 2.14 -10.73 6.40
N TRP A 192 2.75 -11.77 6.95
CA TRP A 192 3.97 -11.67 7.76
C TRP A 192 5.23 -11.28 6.97
N THR A 193 5.12 -11.08 5.65
CA THR A 193 6.19 -10.57 4.78
C THR A 193 5.91 -9.10 4.44
N ALA A 194 6.92 -8.24 4.59
CA ALA A 194 6.85 -6.85 4.16
C ALA A 194 6.63 -6.74 2.64
N GLU A 195 5.87 -5.73 2.21
CA GLU A 195 5.63 -5.48 0.78
C GLU A 195 6.97 -5.21 0.06
N PRO A 196 7.32 -5.96 -1.00
CA PRO A 196 8.55 -5.72 -1.73
C PRO A 196 8.46 -4.40 -2.52
N SER A 197 9.62 -3.82 -2.82
CA SER A 197 9.69 -2.67 -3.72
C SER A 197 9.16 -3.03 -5.11
N CYS A 198 8.36 -2.16 -5.70
CA CYS A 198 7.74 -2.42 -7.01
C CYS A 198 7.37 -1.13 -7.73
N LEU A 199 6.95 -1.27 -9.00
CA LEU A 199 6.31 -0.18 -9.73
C LEU A 199 4.85 -0.06 -9.29
N PHE A 200 4.41 1.14 -8.94
CA PHE A 200 3.05 1.37 -8.51
C PHE A 200 2.06 1.14 -9.65
N ALA A 201 1.25 0.09 -9.52
CA ALA A 201 0.20 -0.27 -10.47
C ALA A 201 -1.18 0.14 -9.92
N GLY A 202 -1.38 1.44 -9.73
CA GLY A 202 -2.71 2.00 -9.44
C GLY A 202 -3.75 1.54 -10.46
N ARG A 203 -5.02 1.42 -10.03
CA ARG A 203 -6.13 0.98 -10.90
C ARG A 203 -6.68 2.14 -11.72
N GLY A 204 -7.24 1.86 -12.89
CA GLY A 204 -7.79 2.88 -13.79
C GLY A 204 -6.75 3.91 -14.19
N ASP A 205 -7.17 5.17 -14.32
CA ASP A 205 -6.32 6.30 -14.73
C ASP A 205 -5.57 6.96 -13.57
N HIS A 206 -5.22 6.19 -12.54
CA HIS A 206 -4.54 6.73 -11.36
C HIS A 206 -3.25 7.48 -11.76
N PRO A 207 -3.07 8.75 -11.34
CA PRO A 207 -2.01 9.62 -11.85
C PRO A 207 -0.59 9.20 -11.43
N GLN A 208 -0.48 8.35 -10.40
CA GLN A 208 0.77 7.90 -9.82
C GLN A 208 1.28 6.58 -10.41
N ARG A 209 0.56 5.97 -11.36
CA ARG A 209 1.00 4.72 -12.00
C ARG A 209 2.40 4.86 -12.56
N GLY A 210 3.24 3.85 -12.35
CA GLY A 210 4.63 3.81 -12.79
C GLY A 210 5.65 4.46 -11.86
N ARG A 211 5.22 5.20 -10.83
CA ARG A 211 6.14 5.63 -9.77
C ARG A 211 6.74 4.44 -9.04
N TRP A 212 7.96 4.58 -8.55
CA TRP A 212 8.64 3.62 -7.72
C TRP A 212 8.05 3.61 -6.32
N LYS A 213 7.47 2.48 -5.94
CA LYS A 213 6.99 2.22 -4.59
C LYS A 213 8.05 1.41 -3.86
N GLU A 214 8.89 2.11 -3.11
CA GLU A 214 9.94 1.48 -2.31
C GLU A 214 9.36 0.76 -1.09
N GLY A 215 9.67 -0.52 -0.93
CA GLY A 215 9.27 -1.31 0.22
C GLY A 215 9.94 -0.84 1.52
N PRO A 216 9.40 -1.22 2.68
CA PRO A 216 10.02 -0.89 3.96
C PRO A 216 11.29 -1.72 4.18
N SER A 217 12.30 -1.10 4.74
CA SER A 217 13.39 -1.78 5.45
C SER A 217 12.98 -2.04 6.91
N GLU A 218 13.76 -2.82 7.65
CA GLU A 218 13.54 -2.98 9.10
C GLU A 218 13.47 -1.62 9.82
N LYS A 219 14.30 -0.65 9.40
CA LYS A 219 14.38 0.70 9.98
C LYS A 219 13.15 1.58 9.71
N ASP A 220 12.26 1.14 8.82
CA ASP A 220 10.99 1.82 8.54
C ASP A 220 9.83 1.26 9.40
N ILE A 221 10.02 0.09 10.02
CA ILE A 221 8.95 -0.70 10.64
C ILE A 221 8.87 -0.42 12.15
N ILE A 222 7.67 -0.11 12.61
CA ILE A 222 7.31 0.01 14.03
C ILE A 222 6.51 -1.24 14.44
N LEU A 223 6.96 -1.91 15.49
CA LEU A 223 6.26 -3.09 16.03
C LEU A 223 5.15 -2.68 16.99
N ASN A 224 4.02 -3.40 16.99
CA ASN A 224 3.08 -3.36 18.11
C ASN A 224 3.62 -4.30 19.19
N TRP A 225 4.08 -3.76 20.31
CA TRP A 225 4.78 -4.52 21.34
C TRP A 225 4.37 -4.06 22.74
N PRO A 226 4.21 -4.97 23.71
CA PRO A 226 3.89 -4.57 25.09
C PRO A 226 5.00 -3.70 25.71
N LEU A 227 4.62 -2.49 26.11
CA LEU A 227 5.47 -1.52 26.78
C LEU A 227 4.86 -1.16 28.15
N ASP A 228 5.71 -0.77 29.11
CA ASP A 228 5.25 -0.14 30.34
C ASP A 228 4.83 1.32 30.13
N GLU A 229 4.37 1.97 31.19
CA GLU A 229 3.94 3.38 31.19
C GLU A 229 5.05 4.37 30.79
N ASN A 230 6.32 3.98 30.93
CA ASN A 230 7.50 4.78 30.56
C ASN A 230 8.00 4.44 29.14
N GLY A 231 7.29 3.58 28.40
CA GLY A 231 7.68 3.16 27.05
C GLY A 231 8.78 2.10 27.01
N LYS A 232 9.12 1.48 28.15
CA LYS A 232 10.12 0.41 28.20
C LYS A 232 9.48 -0.93 27.81
N PRO A 233 10.14 -1.75 26.97
CA PRO A 233 9.61 -3.06 26.62
C PRO A 233 9.43 -3.97 27.83
N LEU A 234 8.23 -4.55 27.98
CA LEU A 234 7.94 -5.54 29.03
C LEU A 234 8.61 -6.89 28.75
N LEU A 235 8.95 -7.14 27.49
CA LEU A 235 9.66 -8.31 27.00
C LEU A 235 10.77 -7.86 26.02
N PRO A 236 11.86 -8.63 25.87
CA PRO A 236 12.88 -8.34 24.86
C PRO A 236 12.26 -8.20 23.48
N ILE A 237 12.53 -7.06 22.82
CA ILE A 237 12.11 -6.81 21.44
C ILE A 237 12.78 -7.87 20.53
N PRO A 238 12.05 -8.44 19.55
CA PRO A 238 12.63 -9.41 18.62
C PRO A 238 13.80 -8.81 17.84
N GLN A 239 14.78 -9.65 17.49
CA GLN A 239 15.95 -9.23 16.73
C GLN A 239 15.55 -8.53 15.41
N GLY A 240 16.22 -7.42 15.10
CA GLY A 240 16.04 -6.64 13.88
C GLY A 240 16.36 -5.17 14.12
N ASN A 241 16.63 -4.42 13.05
CA ASN A 241 16.90 -2.99 13.11
C ASN A 241 15.60 -2.18 13.03
N TRP A 242 14.62 -2.51 13.88
CA TRP A 242 13.29 -1.90 13.85
C TRP A 242 13.34 -0.39 14.11
N LYS A 243 12.45 0.37 13.47
CA LYS A 243 12.28 1.81 13.73
C LYS A 243 11.95 2.08 15.21
N GLY A 244 11.18 1.17 15.80
CA GLY A 244 10.79 1.24 17.20
C GLY A 244 9.63 0.32 17.52
N ALA A 245 9.06 0.53 18.70
CA ALA A 245 7.90 -0.20 19.19
C ALA A 245 6.87 0.77 19.78
N VAL A 246 5.59 0.42 19.66
CA VAL A 246 4.46 1.11 20.31
C VAL A 246 3.51 0.07 20.87
N TRP A 247 2.75 0.41 21.92
CA TRP A 247 1.72 -0.48 22.44
C TRP A 247 0.32 0.05 22.12
N GLU A 248 -0.32 -0.53 21.11
CA GLU A 248 -1.71 -0.23 20.71
C GLU A 248 -2.56 -1.50 20.89
N PRO A 249 -2.95 -1.85 22.13
CA PRO A 249 -3.57 -3.14 22.43
C PRO A 249 -5.01 -3.27 21.92
N ASP A 250 -5.66 -2.17 21.55
CA ASP A 250 -6.98 -2.15 20.93
C ASP A 250 -6.96 -2.34 19.40
N ARG A 251 -5.75 -2.42 18.82
CA ARG A 251 -5.52 -2.64 17.38
C ARG A 251 -4.90 -4.01 17.11
N MET A 252 -5.51 -4.77 16.22
CA MET A 252 -5.19 -6.18 15.95
C MET A 252 -4.04 -6.39 14.94
N TYR A 253 -3.02 -5.52 14.97
CA TYR A 253 -1.85 -5.59 14.08
C TYR A 253 -0.57 -5.86 14.88
N VAL A 254 0.45 -6.42 14.23
CA VAL A 254 1.76 -6.76 14.84
C VAL A 254 2.89 -5.82 14.41
N ALA A 255 2.79 -5.24 13.22
CA ALA A 255 3.75 -4.25 12.73
C ALA A 255 3.07 -3.23 11.81
N LYS A 256 3.63 -2.03 11.74
CA LYS A 256 3.20 -0.97 10.83
C LYS A 256 4.39 -0.20 10.26
N TRP A 257 4.20 0.39 9.08
CA TRP A 257 5.16 1.31 8.48
C TRP A 257 4.40 2.36 7.65
N GLU A 258 5.08 3.46 7.35
CA GLU A 258 4.56 4.47 6.43
C GLU A 258 4.97 4.11 5.00
N ASP A 259 3.99 4.04 4.10
CA ASP A 259 4.25 3.82 2.68
C ASP A 259 4.94 5.04 2.07
N LYS A 260 6.17 4.89 1.58
CA LYS A 260 7.01 6.00 1.07
C LYS A 260 6.40 6.73 -0.13
N LEU A 261 5.47 6.09 -0.86
CA LEU A 261 4.82 6.70 -2.02
C LEU A 261 3.58 7.49 -1.63
N THR A 262 2.70 6.91 -0.81
CA THR A 262 1.37 7.46 -0.49
C THR A 262 1.28 8.14 0.87
N GLY A 263 2.29 8.00 1.74
CA GLY A 263 2.26 8.46 3.13
C GLY A 263 1.29 7.69 4.04
N LYS A 264 0.53 6.72 3.48
CA LYS A 264 -0.47 5.96 4.23
C LYS A 264 0.21 4.89 5.09
N ILE A 265 -0.30 4.70 6.30
CA ILE A 265 0.20 3.65 7.19
C ILE A 265 -0.27 2.27 6.69
N LYS A 266 0.70 1.38 6.48
CA LYS A 266 0.51 -0.04 6.21
C LYS A 266 0.61 -0.83 7.51
N TYR A 267 -0.12 -1.93 7.59
CA TYR A 267 -0.24 -2.75 8.78
C TYR A 267 -0.12 -4.23 8.41
N VAL A 268 0.57 -4.99 9.25
CA VAL A 268 0.51 -6.46 9.26
C VAL A 268 -0.51 -6.90 10.29
N TRP A 269 -1.65 -7.42 9.82
CA TRP A 269 -2.75 -7.89 10.67
C TRP A 269 -2.62 -9.38 11.00
N PHE A 270 -3.26 -9.79 12.09
CA PHE A 270 -3.61 -11.20 12.28
C PHE A 270 -4.50 -11.72 11.15
N SER A 271 -4.40 -13.02 10.89
CA SER A 271 -5.26 -13.77 9.98
C SER A 271 -6.73 -13.61 10.34
N ASP A 272 -7.62 -13.70 9.36
CA ASP A 272 -9.08 -13.64 9.57
C ASP A 272 -9.60 -14.84 10.40
N SER A 273 -8.79 -15.91 10.52
CA SER A 273 -9.06 -17.04 11.43
C SER A 273 -8.82 -16.71 12.90
N ALA A 274 -8.17 -15.59 13.24
CA ALA A 274 -7.92 -15.20 14.62
C ALA A 274 -9.24 -14.83 15.32
N PHE A 275 -9.42 -15.30 16.57
CA PHE A 275 -10.65 -15.05 17.33
C PHE A 275 -11.00 -13.56 17.45
N LEU A 276 -9.98 -12.69 17.57
CA LEU A 276 -10.14 -11.24 17.63
C LEU A 276 -10.86 -10.68 16.39
N LYS A 277 -10.48 -11.19 15.20
CA LYS A 277 -11.05 -10.81 13.91
C LYS A 277 -12.45 -11.41 13.74
N GLN A 278 -12.62 -12.69 14.08
CA GLN A 278 -13.91 -13.38 14.01
C GLN A 278 -14.96 -12.75 14.94
N ASN A 279 -14.57 -12.31 16.13
CA ASN A 279 -15.47 -11.64 17.06
C ASN A 279 -15.97 -10.30 16.49
N ARG A 280 -15.08 -9.47 15.91
CA ARG A 280 -15.49 -8.22 15.24
C ARG A 280 -16.39 -8.49 14.03
N GLU A 281 -16.11 -9.54 13.29
CA GLU A 281 -16.94 -9.93 12.14
C GLU A 281 -18.35 -10.35 12.61
N LYS A 282 -18.44 -11.12 13.70
CA LYS A 282 -19.72 -11.48 14.33
C LYS A 282 -20.50 -10.25 14.80
N GLU A 283 -19.83 -9.27 15.40
CA GLU A 283 -20.44 -8.00 15.81
C GLU A 283 -20.97 -7.21 14.60
N LYS A 284 -20.21 -7.17 13.49
CA LYS A 284 -20.65 -6.55 12.23
C LYS A 284 -21.96 -7.16 11.73
N PHE A 285 -22.07 -8.49 11.72
CA PHE A 285 -23.30 -9.17 11.29
C PHE A 285 -24.47 -8.96 12.26
N LYS A 286 -24.23 -8.98 13.58
CA LYS A 286 -25.26 -8.63 14.58
C LYS A 286 -25.79 -7.21 14.38
N LYS A 287 -24.93 -6.26 14.01
CA LYS A 287 -25.35 -4.89 13.69
C LYS A 287 -26.26 -4.85 12.46
N ALA A 288 -25.96 -5.66 11.44
CA ALA A 288 -26.83 -5.81 10.27
C ALA A 288 -28.18 -6.44 10.64
N GLU A 289 -28.21 -7.49 11.47
CA GLU A 289 -29.45 -8.10 11.98
C GLU A 289 -30.29 -7.13 12.83
N ALA A 290 -29.64 -6.25 13.59
CA ALA A 290 -30.33 -5.20 14.35
C ALA A 290 -30.92 -4.12 13.44
N LEU A 291 -30.20 -3.76 12.37
CA LEU A 291 -30.66 -2.82 11.35
C LEU A 291 -31.88 -3.37 10.59
N ASP A 292 -31.84 -4.65 10.19
CA ASP A 292 -32.92 -5.34 9.47
C ASP A 292 -34.26 -5.21 10.20
N LYS A 293 -34.27 -5.36 11.53
CA LYS A 293 -35.47 -5.21 12.37
C LYS A 293 -36.08 -3.80 12.36
N GLN A 294 -35.32 -2.79 11.96
CA GLN A 294 -35.78 -1.39 11.90
C GLN A 294 -35.88 -0.87 10.46
N ILE A 295 -35.56 -1.69 9.46
CA ILE A 295 -35.34 -1.20 8.09
C ILE A 295 -36.58 -0.52 7.51
N GLY A 296 -37.77 -1.10 7.71
CA GLY A 296 -39.02 -0.49 7.23
C GLY A 296 -39.29 0.90 7.82
N LYS A 297 -38.96 1.14 9.10
CA LYS A 297 -39.10 2.47 9.71
C LYS A 297 -38.11 3.47 9.12
N ILE A 298 -36.91 3.01 8.79
CA ILE A 298 -35.87 3.84 8.17
C ILE A 298 -36.29 4.18 6.74
N GLU A 299 -36.83 3.22 5.99
CA GLU A 299 -37.41 3.43 4.66
C GLU A 299 -38.51 4.49 4.69
N ASP A 300 -39.50 4.34 5.57
CA ASP A 300 -40.58 5.30 5.73
C ASP A 300 -40.05 6.70 6.07
N HIS A 301 -39.03 6.77 6.94
CA HIS A 301 -38.39 8.02 7.30
C HIS A 301 -37.66 8.64 6.11
N ILE A 302 -36.95 7.86 5.30
CA ILE A 302 -36.26 8.33 4.10
C ILE A 302 -37.28 8.89 3.11
N ILE A 303 -38.32 8.11 2.75
CA ILE A 303 -39.33 8.51 1.76
C ILE A 303 -40.04 9.79 2.19
N LYS A 304 -40.44 9.91 3.46
CA LYS A 304 -41.08 11.12 3.98
C LYS A 304 -40.22 12.38 3.83
N ASN A 305 -38.89 12.24 3.89
CA ASN A 305 -37.97 13.37 3.86
C ASN A 305 -37.44 13.72 2.46
N LEU A 306 -37.79 12.95 1.42
CA LEU A 306 -37.46 13.30 0.03
C LEU A 306 -38.15 14.59 -0.43
N ASP A 307 -39.29 14.94 0.16
CA ASP A 307 -40.02 16.19 -0.11
C ASP A 307 -39.90 17.21 1.02
N ALA A 308 -38.90 17.07 1.92
CA ALA A 308 -38.69 18.02 3.00
C ALA A 308 -38.37 19.42 2.46
N GLU A 309 -38.90 20.46 3.10
CA GLU A 309 -38.59 21.87 2.75
C GLU A 309 -37.10 22.19 2.96
N ASP A 310 -36.51 21.67 4.05
CA ASP A 310 -35.08 21.79 4.33
C ASP A 310 -34.24 21.02 3.31
N GLU A 311 -33.42 21.76 2.55
CA GLU A 311 -32.59 21.22 1.49
C GLU A 311 -31.59 20.18 2.01
N ASN A 312 -31.01 20.38 3.18
CA ASN A 312 -30.04 19.46 3.75
C ASN A 312 -30.70 18.13 4.12
N ARG A 313 -31.86 18.17 4.78
CA ARG A 313 -32.64 16.97 5.09
C ARG A 313 -33.04 16.21 3.83
N ARG A 314 -33.46 16.93 2.78
CA ARG A 314 -33.79 16.34 1.48
C ARG A 314 -32.57 15.68 0.84
N LYS A 315 -31.40 16.33 0.82
CA LYS A 315 -30.14 15.75 0.33
C LYS A 315 -29.76 14.47 1.08
N VAL A 316 -29.81 14.49 2.40
CA VAL A 316 -29.51 13.31 3.23
C VAL A 316 -30.48 12.17 2.93
N ALA A 317 -31.78 12.45 2.83
CA ALA A 317 -32.78 11.45 2.46
C ALA A 317 -32.50 10.85 1.08
N THR A 318 -32.20 11.67 0.07
CA THR A 318 -31.84 11.20 -1.28
C THR A 318 -30.60 10.30 -1.25
N VAL A 319 -29.55 10.69 -0.54
CA VAL A 319 -28.32 9.88 -0.41
C VAL A 319 -28.62 8.56 0.32
N CYS A 320 -29.36 8.59 1.43
CA CYS A 320 -29.76 7.37 2.12
C CYS A 320 -30.60 6.44 1.24
N TRP A 321 -31.48 7.01 0.40
CA TRP A 321 -32.27 6.24 -0.57
C TRP A 321 -31.38 5.57 -1.63
N LEU A 322 -30.37 6.28 -2.16
CA LEU A 322 -29.37 5.74 -3.09
C LEU A 322 -28.50 4.66 -2.44
N ILE A 323 -28.16 4.78 -1.16
CA ILE A 323 -27.43 3.72 -0.47
C ILE A 323 -28.34 2.50 -0.29
N LEU A 324 -29.60 2.69 0.10
CA LEU A 324 -30.49 1.59 0.47
C LEU A 324 -31.02 0.82 -0.74
N THR A 325 -31.39 1.51 -1.83
CA THR A 325 -32.12 0.90 -2.94
C THR A 325 -31.18 0.25 -3.96
N PRO A 326 -30.25 0.99 -4.62
CA PRO A 326 -29.27 0.38 -5.51
C PRO A 326 -28.00 -0.13 -4.81
N ASN A 327 -27.91 -0.10 -3.47
CA ASN A 327 -26.71 -0.52 -2.72
C ASN A 327 -25.45 0.28 -3.10
N MET A 328 -25.60 1.59 -3.31
CA MET A 328 -24.46 2.48 -3.53
C MET A 328 -23.57 2.58 -2.29
N ARG A 329 -22.27 2.81 -2.50
CA ARG A 329 -21.35 3.06 -1.39
C ARG A 329 -21.49 4.52 -0.97
N VAL A 330 -21.06 4.86 0.24
CA VAL A 330 -21.19 6.23 0.77
C VAL A 330 -20.50 7.30 -0.08
N GLY A 331 -19.38 6.95 -0.73
CA GLY A 331 -18.62 7.88 -1.59
C GLY A 331 -17.83 8.93 -0.80
N ASP A 332 -16.79 8.48 -0.09
CA ASP A 332 -15.88 9.41 0.61
C ASP A 332 -15.14 10.33 -0.39
N GLU A 333 -14.87 11.57 0.03
CA GLU A 333 -14.07 12.52 -0.74
C GLU A 333 -12.67 11.97 -0.99
N LYS A 334 -12.13 12.23 -2.19
CA LYS A 334 -10.85 11.69 -2.64
C LYS A 334 -9.82 12.80 -2.78
N ASP A 335 -8.58 12.47 -2.43
CA ASP A 335 -7.45 13.36 -2.68
C ASP A 335 -7.19 13.51 -4.20
N PRO A 336 -6.69 14.68 -4.67
CA PRO A 336 -6.44 14.93 -6.09
C PRO A 336 -5.45 13.95 -6.77
N ASP A 337 -4.66 13.22 -5.99
CA ASP A 337 -3.66 12.26 -6.46
C ASP A 337 -4.16 10.81 -6.50
N GLU A 338 -5.45 10.57 -6.22
CA GLU A 338 -6.14 9.28 -6.38
C GLU A 338 -6.82 9.15 -7.75
N ALA A 339 -7.27 7.94 -8.09
CA ALA A 339 -8.10 7.75 -9.30
C ALA A 339 -9.47 8.42 -9.12
N ASP A 340 -10.04 9.01 -10.17
CA ASP A 340 -11.38 9.60 -10.09
C ASP A 340 -12.47 8.51 -10.07
N THR A 341 -13.05 8.28 -8.90
CA THR A 341 -14.12 7.30 -8.69
C THR A 341 -15.11 7.87 -7.67
N VAL A 342 -16.41 7.80 -7.96
CA VAL A 342 -17.48 8.28 -7.08
C VAL A 342 -18.33 7.14 -6.52
N GLY A 343 -18.98 7.38 -5.38
CA GLY A 343 -19.79 6.42 -4.64
C GLY A 343 -21.27 6.56 -4.86
#